data_AF-A0A2V8LWI3-F1
#
_entry.id   AF-A0A2V8LWI3-F1
#
_cell.length_a   1.000
_cell.length_b   1.000
_cell.length_c   1.000
_cell.angle_alpha   90.00
_cell.angle_beta   90.00
_cell.angle_gamma   90.00
#
_symmetry.space_group_name_H-M   'P 1'
#
loop_
_entity.id
_entity.type
_entity.pdbx_description
1 polymer ?
#
loop_
_entity_poly.entity_id
_entity_poly.type
_entity_poly.pdbx_seq_one_letter_code
_entity_poly.pdbx_strand_id
1 'polypeptide(L)'
;MEKRFIFRGNAVGVAAHIHKPDDLIIWVQGASSLPVIGGYSRSNVDRAAFGDVLSFDNARTQATGDFSVRENAYKTLADSVVKALNVNGRLTADSLEATFTSTHPVDGSEPSIVPAGTQITNLRLDGYPINVKLDIDLFTKYATRDSLSRAYSTDDAFFNRNGSRFLKSEKALQPQPGKRQIPEVNGYIVTSIVSEIQTDHPKAVISGNVITLDGFGRIFLGELLIASVSRRLTLLRLALGSPIAGDLACADIETNGSVIY
;
A
#
# COMPACT_ATOMS: atom_id res chain seq x y z
N MET A 1 -21.69 -26.76 10.03
CA MET A 1 -21.54 -25.52 9.23
C MET A 1 -20.86 -25.92 7.93
N GLU A 2 -21.14 -25.20 6.83
CA GLU A 2 -20.59 -25.49 5.50
C GLU A 2 -19.26 -24.75 5.33
N LYS A 3 -18.19 -25.47 4.94
CA LYS A 3 -16.88 -24.87 4.64
C LYS A 3 -17.05 -23.93 3.44
N ARG A 4 -16.78 -22.64 3.63
CA ARG A 4 -16.80 -21.67 2.53
C ARG A 4 -15.64 -20.69 2.60
N PHE A 5 -15.27 -20.16 1.44
CA PHE A 5 -14.32 -19.05 1.36
C PHE A 5 -15.07 -17.73 1.41
N ILE A 6 -14.58 -16.81 2.24
CA ILE A 6 -15.04 -15.42 2.31
C ILE A 6 -14.02 -14.57 1.56
N PHE A 7 -14.39 -14.09 0.38
CA PHE A 7 -13.55 -13.18 -0.39
C PHE A 7 -13.41 -11.82 0.30
N ARG A 8 -12.22 -11.22 0.18
CA ARG A 8 -11.94 -9.85 0.60
C ARG A 8 -11.06 -9.16 -0.43
N GLY A 9 -11.63 -8.20 -1.13
CA GLY A 9 -10.90 -7.31 -2.02
C GLY A 9 -11.45 -5.90 -1.85
N ASN A 10 -10.59 -4.96 -1.50
CA ASN A 10 -10.93 -3.55 -1.30
C ASN A 10 -9.95 -2.68 -2.07
N ALA A 11 -10.46 -1.64 -2.72
CA ALA A 11 -9.63 -0.66 -3.41
C ALA A 11 -10.24 0.74 -3.28
N VAL A 12 -9.38 1.71 -2.94
CA VAL A 12 -9.70 3.12 -2.74
C VAL A 12 -8.76 3.96 -3.58
N GLY A 13 -9.35 4.78 -4.45
CA GLY A 13 -8.63 5.74 -5.28
C GLY A 13 -8.03 6.86 -4.45
N VAL A 14 -8.88 7.74 -3.92
CA VAL A 14 -8.47 8.93 -3.17
C VAL A 14 -9.43 9.20 -2.02
N ALA A 15 -8.92 9.52 -0.84
CA ALA A 15 -9.71 10.02 0.28
C ALA A 15 -8.88 11.01 1.11
N ALA A 16 -9.53 12.00 1.72
CA ALA A 16 -8.83 12.99 2.54
C ALA A 16 -9.72 13.59 3.63
N HIS A 17 -9.07 14.05 4.69
CA HIS A 17 -9.66 14.91 5.71
C HIS A 17 -8.72 16.09 5.94
N ILE A 18 -9.13 17.27 5.53
CA ILE A 18 -8.41 18.52 5.71
C ILE A 18 -8.98 19.21 6.94
N HIS A 19 -8.11 19.60 7.87
CA HIS A 19 -8.46 20.23 9.14
C HIS A 19 -8.20 21.74 9.16
N LYS A 20 -7.36 22.25 8.24
CA LYS A 20 -7.03 23.67 8.09
C LYS A 20 -6.88 24.06 6.63
N PRO A 21 -7.26 25.29 6.23
CA PRO A 21 -7.86 26.34 7.07
C PRO A 21 -9.30 26.03 7.48
N ASP A 22 -10.02 25.26 6.67
CA ASP A 22 -11.38 24.80 6.93
C ASP A 22 -11.43 23.28 7.10
N ASP A 23 -12.41 22.81 7.86
CA ASP A 23 -12.67 21.38 8.02
C ASP A 23 -13.40 20.83 6.79
N LEU A 24 -12.68 20.09 5.94
CA LEU A 24 -13.18 19.54 4.69
C LEU A 24 -12.95 18.04 4.64
N ILE A 25 -14.04 17.28 4.56
CA ILE A 25 -14.01 15.84 4.33
C ILE A 25 -14.18 15.58 2.84
N ILE A 26 -13.16 14.96 2.26
CA ILE A 26 -13.20 14.43 0.89
C ILE A 26 -13.54 12.95 1.01
N TRP A 27 -14.81 12.64 0.76
CA TRP A 27 -15.30 11.27 0.72
C TRP A 27 -14.48 10.41 -0.25
N VAL A 28 -14.48 9.11 0.00
CA VAL A 28 -13.76 8.15 -0.86
C VAL A 28 -14.17 8.30 -2.32
N GLN A 29 -13.19 8.67 -3.14
CA GLN A 29 -13.28 8.73 -4.60
C GLN A 29 -12.74 7.42 -5.17
N GLY A 30 -13.55 6.72 -5.95
CA GLY A 30 -13.21 5.43 -6.54
C GLY A 30 -13.18 4.32 -5.48
N ALA A 31 -14.34 3.85 -5.04
CA ALA A 31 -14.44 2.75 -4.08
C ALA A 31 -14.86 1.45 -4.77
N SER A 32 -14.09 0.37 -4.58
CA SER A 32 -14.47 -0.98 -5.00
C SER A 32 -14.31 -1.95 -3.85
N SER A 33 -15.30 -2.82 -3.66
CA SER A 33 -15.28 -3.83 -2.59
C SER A 33 -16.00 -5.10 -3.04
N LEU A 34 -15.44 -6.25 -2.68
CA LEU A 34 -16.08 -7.55 -2.96
C LEU A 34 -17.09 -7.94 -1.88
N PRO A 35 -18.26 -8.50 -2.28
CA PRO A 35 -19.07 -9.24 -1.34
C PRO A 35 -18.39 -10.55 -0.94
N VAL A 36 -18.85 -11.17 0.14
CA VAL A 36 -18.25 -12.39 0.71
C VAL A 36 -18.17 -13.58 -0.26
N ILE A 37 -18.98 -13.58 -1.32
CA ILE A 37 -19.04 -14.64 -2.34
C ILE A 37 -18.05 -14.42 -3.51
N GLY A 38 -17.32 -13.31 -3.53
CA GLY A 38 -16.47 -12.92 -4.65
C GLY A 38 -17.25 -12.14 -5.71
N GLY A 39 -16.88 -12.29 -6.98
CA GLY A 39 -17.45 -11.55 -8.11
C GLY A 39 -16.58 -10.38 -8.55
N TYR A 40 -17.22 -9.30 -9.00
CA TYR A 40 -16.57 -8.16 -9.63
C TYR A 40 -17.14 -6.85 -9.11
N SER A 41 -16.28 -5.95 -8.64
CA SER A 41 -16.61 -4.57 -8.29
C SER A 41 -15.67 -3.62 -9.03
N ARG A 42 -16.20 -2.52 -9.54
CA ARG A 42 -15.42 -1.47 -10.19
C ARG A 42 -16.01 -0.10 -9.90
N SER A 43 -15.15 0.89 -9.79
CA SER A 43 -15.51 2.31 -9.77
C SER A 43 -14.62 3.09 -10.72
N ASN A 44 -15.18 4.15 -11.29
CA ASN A 44 -14.47 5.11 -12.12
C ASN A 44 -15.02 6.49 -11.79
N VAL A 45 -14.17 7.33 -11.20
CA VAL A 45 -14.45 8.75 -10.99
C VAL A 45 -13.62 9.51 -12.00
N ASP A 46 -14.28 10.33 -12.81
CA ASP A 46 -13.60 11.23 -13.74
C ASP A 46 -12.95 12.39 -12.97
N ARG A 47 -12.63 13.49 -13.66
CA ARG A 47 -11.95 14.62 -13.04
C ARG A 47 -12.73 15.14 -11.83
N ALA A 48 -12.02 15.33 -10.72
CA ALA A 48 -12.54 15.99 -9.54
C ALA A 48 -11.51 16.98 -8.97
N ALA A 49 -12.00 18.05 -8.35
CA ALA A 49 -11.20 19.05 -7.66
C ALA A 49 -11.93 19.51 -6.40
N PHE A 50 -11.16 19.74 -5.33
CA PHE A 50 -11.65 20.09 -4.00
C PHE A 50 -10.96 21.37 -3.55
N GLY A 51 -11.45 22.50 -4.09
CA GLY A 51 -10.78 23.80 -3.98
C GLY A 51 -9.36 23.73 -4.53
N ASP A 52 -8.45 24.45 -3.87
CA ASP A 52 -7.03 24.44 -4.22
C ASP A 52 -6.25 23.31 -3.55
N VAL A 53 -6.89 22.46 -2.74
CA VAL A 53 -6.21 21.48 -1.89
C VAL A 53 -5.84 20.22 -2.67
N LEU A 54 -6.76 19.71 -3.48
CA LEU A 54 -6.65 18.41 -4.13
C LEU A 54 -7.38 18.40 -5.46
N SER A 55 -6.73 17.85 -6.48
CA SER A 55 -7.38 17.49 -7.74
C SER A 55 -6.75 16.24 -8.36
N PHE A 56 -7.50 15.59 -9.24
CA PHE A 56 -7.05 14.49 -10.07
C PHE A 56 -7.88 14.41 -11.35
N ASP A 57 -7.34 13.82 -12.41
CA ASP A 57 -8.09 13.63 -13.67
C ASP A 57 -8.91 12.35 -13.69
N ASN A 58 -8.45 11.31 -12.99
CA ASN A 58 -9.18 10.05 -12.89
C ASN A 58 -8.80 9.28 -11.63
N ALA A 59 -9.79 8.65 -10.99
CA ALA A 59 -9.58 7.63 -9.97
C ALA A 59 -10.39 6.39 -10.35
N ARG A 60 -9.69 5.33 -10.76
CA ARG A 60 -10.28 4.05 -11.13
C ARG A 60 -9.89 3.00 -10.11
N THR A 61 -10.86 2.21 -9.66
CA THR A 61 -10.59 1.03 -8.81
C THR A 61 -11.31 -0.20 -9.31
N GLN A 62 -10.76 -1.36 -9.00
CA GLN A 62 -11.36 -2.65 -9.32
C GLN A 62 -11.02 -3.67 -8.23
N ALA A 63 -11.97 -4.53 -7.92
CA ALA A 63 -11.74 -5.73 -7.13
C ALA A 63 -12.43 -6.92 -7.80
N THR A 64 -11.74 -8.06 -7.89
CA THR A 64 -12.31 -9.29 -8.48
C THR A 64 -11.98 -10.48 -7.58
N GLY A 65 -12.91 -11.40 -7.39
CA GLY A 65 -12.70 -12.61 -6.63
C GLY A 65 -13.38 -13.80 -7.29
N ASP A 66 -12.66 -14.88 -7.55
CA ASP A 66 -13.25 -16.09 -8.12
C ASP A 66 -12.47 -17.36 -7.74
N PHE A 67 -13.08 -18.52 -7.93
CA PHE A 67 -12.43 -19.81 -7.81
C PHE A 67 -11.79 -20.23 -9.14
N SER A 68 -10.47 -20.47 -9.12
CA SER A 68 -9.75 -21.01 -10.27
C SER A 68 -9.73 -22.53 -10.20
N VAL A 69 -10.51 -23.19 -11.07
CA VAL A 69 -10.49 -24.66 -11.23
C VAL A 69 -9.10 -25.16 -11.64
N ARG A 70 -8.40 -24.40 -12.49
CA ARG A 70 -7.06 -24.76 -13.00
C ARG A 70 -6.00 -24.76 -11.90
N GLU A 71 -6.03 -23.76 -11.03
CA GLU A 71 -5.06 -23.61 -9.94
C GLU A 71 -5.54 -24.27 -8.63
N ASN A 72 -6.79 -24.77 -8.62
CA ASN A 72 -7.47 -25.28 -7.44
C ASN A 72 -7.33 -24.32 -6.24
N ALA A 73 -7.65 -23.04 -6.48
CA ALA A 73 -7.40 -21.94 -5.54
C ALA A 73 -8.40 -20.80 -5.71
N TYR A 74 -8.67 -20.08 -4.64
CA TYR A 74 -9.42 -18.81 -4.69
C TYR A 74 -8.47 -17.68 -5.06
N LYS A 75 -8.82 -16.88 -6.05
CA LYS A 75 -8.00 -15.78 -6.54
C LYS A 75 -8.69 -14.45 -6.30
N THR A 76 -7.94 -13.47 -5.81
CA THR A 76 -8.46 -12.12 -5.63
C THR A 76 -7.51 -11.09 -6.26
N LEU A 77 -8.07 -10.14 -7.00
CA LEU A 77 -7.38 -8.97 -7.52
C LEU A 77 -7.93 -7.73 -6.82
N ALA A 78 -7.06 -6.84 -6.38
CA ALA A 78 -7.43 -5.48 -5.96
C ALA A 78 -6.53 -4.50 -6.70
N ASP A 79 -7.12 -3.48 -7.31
CA ASP A 79 -6.45 -2.54 -8.20
C ASP A 79 -6.97 -1.11 -7.95
N SER A 80 -6.04 -0.15 -7.88
CA SER A 80 -6.36 1.26 -7.77
C SER A 80 -5.39 2.10 -8.59
N VAL A 81 -5.94 2.95 -9.45
CA VAL A 81 -5.22 3.85 -10.34
C VAL A 81 -5.71 5.28 -10.12
N VAL A 82 -4.80 6.19 -9.79
CA VAL A 82 -5.06 7.63 -9.68
C VAL A 82 -4.19 8.37 -10.68
N LYS A 83 -4.79 9.14 -11.58
CA LYS A 83 -4.09 9.87 -12.64
C LYS A 83 -4.11 11.37 -12.43
N ALA A 84 -3.01 12.01 -12.81
CA ALA A 84 -2.78 13.45 -12.70
C ALA A 84 -3.12 14.00 -11.31
N LEU A 85 -2.65 13.32 -10.26
CA LEU A 85 -2.82 13.78 -8.89
C LEU A 85 -2.10 15.11 -8.71
N ASN A 86 -2.77 16.07 -8.08
CA ASN A 86 -2.19 17.33 -7.65
C ASN A 86 -2.71 17.67 -6.25
N VAL A 87 -1.79 17.80 -5.30
CA VAL A 87 -2.06 18.25 -3.93
C VAL A 87 -1.44 19.63 -3.73
N ASN A 88 -2.32 20.63 -3.59
CA ASN A 88 -1.98 22.02 -3.32
C ASN A 88 -0.98 22.65 -4.32
N GLY A 89 -0.96 22.20 -5.57
CA GLY A 89 -0.01 22.66 -6.60
C GLY A 89 1.45 22.25 -6.35
N ARG A 90 1.73 21.52 -5.27
CA ARG A 90 3.09 21.25 -4.79
C ARG A 90 3.50 19.81 -4.99
N LEU A 91 2.65 18.86 -4.58
CA LEU A 91 2.91 17.44 -4.81
C LEU A 91 2.08 16.97 -6.00
N THR A 92 2.73 16.50 -7.05
CA THR A 92 2.05 16.01 -8.26
C THR A 92 2.54 14.61 -8.65
N ALA A 93 1.67 13.80 -9.23
CA ALA A 93 2.04 12.54 -9.86
C ALA A 93 1.21 12.31 -11.12
N ASP A 94 1.83 11.80 -12.18
CA ASP A 94 1.11 11.48 -13.43
C ASP A 94 0.22 10.26 -13.23
N SER A 95 0.73 9.25 -12.52
CA SER A 95 -0.02 8.04 -12.18
C SER A 95 0.47 7.44 -10.86
N LEU A 96 -0.48 6.99 -10.04
CA LEU A 96 -0.27 6.13 -8.90
C LEU A 96 -1.07 4.85 -9.13
N GLU A 97 -0.40 3.72 -9.30
CA GLU A 97 -1.03 2.45 -9.62
C GLU A 97 -0.63 1.43 -8.57
N ALA A 98 -1.61 0.90 -7.86
CA ALA A 98 -1.44 -0.14 -6.86
C ALA A 98 -2.25 -1.35 -7.27
N THR A 99 -1.60 -2.50 -7.36
CA THR A 99 -2.26 -3.75 -7.74
C THR A 99 -1.75 -4.89 -6.89
N PHE A 100 -2.68 -5.67 -6.32
CA PHE A 100 -2.39 -6.93 -5.66
C PHE A 100 -3.15 -8.08 -6.32
N THR A 101 -2.45 -9.19 -6.56
CA THR A 101 -3.07 -10.48 -6.87
C THR A 101 -2.79 -11.45 -5.73
N SER A 102 -3.84 -12.08 -5.20
CA SER A 102 -3.73 -13.18 -4.26
C SER A 102 -4.15 -14.50 -4.88
N THR A 103 -3.49 -15.58 -4.43
CA THR A 103 -3.90 -16.96 -4.68
C THR A 103 -3.95 -17.69 -3.34
N HIS A 104 -5.13 -18.20 -2.99
CA HIS A 104 -5.39 -18.94 -1.76
C HIS A 104 -5.71 -20.41 -2.08
N PRO A 105 -4.74 -21.34 -1.89
CA PRO A 105 -4.94 -22.76 -2.16
C PRO A 105 -6.07 -23.37 -1.33
N VAL A 106 -6.82 -24.33 -1.89
CA VAL A 106 -7.89 -25.03 -1.14
C VAL A 106 -7.37 -26.00 -0.09
N ASP A 107 -6.11 -26.41 -0.20
CA ASP A 107 -5.44 -27.36 0.69
C ASP A 107 -5.08 -26.77 2.06
N GLY A 108 -5.31 -25.46 2.23
CA GLY A 108 -5.05 -24.74 3.48
C GLY A 108 -3.63 -24.19 3.61
N SER A 109 -2.81 -24.33 2.57
CA SER A 109 -1.51 -23.65 2.49
C SER A 109 -1.67 -22.13 2.56
N GLU A 110 -0.63 -21.45 3.02
CA GLU A 110 -0.62 -20.01 3.16
C GLU A 110 -0.88 -19.31 1.80
N PRO A 111 -1.71 -18.25 1.73
CA PRO A 111 -1.92 -17.50 0.50
C PRO A 111 -0.64 -16.79 0.04
N SER A 112 -0.42 -16.79 -1.28
CA SER A 112 0.57 -15.94 -1.92
C SER A 112 -0.10 -14.63 -2.35
N ILE A 113 0.54 -13.49 -2.07
CA ILE A 113 0.02 -12.16 -2.40
C ILE A 113 1.13 -11.31 -3.00
N VAL A 114 0.98 -10.89 -4.27
CA VAL A 114 2.04 -10.21 -5.04
C VAL A 114 1.61 -8.83 -5.54
N PRO A 115 2.46 -7.78 -5.44
CA PRO A 115 2.18 -6.42 -5.88
C PRO A 115 2.36 -6.18 -7.39
N ALA A 116 1.97 -7.15 -8.22
CA ALA A 116 2.24 -7.12 -9.66
C ALA A 116 1.44 -6.00 -10.36
N GLY A 117 2.14 -5.05 -11.00
CA GLY A 117 1.53 -3.87 -11.64
C GLY A 117 1.64 -2.58 -10.83
N THR A 118 2.18 -2.64 -9.61
CA THR A 118 2.34 -1.44 -8.77
C THR A 118 3.43 -0.52 -9.30
N GLN A 119 3.10 0.77 -9.52
CA GLN A 119 4.02 1.78 -10.01
C GLN A 119 3.67 3.20 -9.54
N ILE A 120 4.69 4.05 -9.45
CA ILE A 120 4.56 5.50 -9.25
C ILE A 120 5.22 6.19 -10.43
N THR A 121 4.48 7.02 -11.15
CA THR A 121 4.98 7.70 -12.35
C THR A 121 5.05 9.21 -12.13
N ASN A 122 6.24 9.78 -12.35
CA ASN A 122 6.49 11.21 -12.36
C ASN A 122 6.04 11.94 -11.08
N LEU A 123 6.38 11.38 -9.92
CA LEU A 123 6.14 12.04 -8.63
C LEU A 123 7.06 13.27 -8.50
N ARG A 124 6.52 14.42 -8.13
CA ARG A 124 7.26 15.67 -7.97
C ARG A 124 6.79 16.42 -6.73
N LEU A 125 7.71 17.09 -6.05
CA LEU A 125 7.44 18.00 -4.95
C LEU A 125 8.06 19.37 -5.26
N ASP A 126 7.24 20.42 -5.27
CA ASP A 126 7.65 21.78 -5.66
C ASP A 126 8.34 21.82 -7.04
N GLY A 127 7.90 20.95 -7.95
CA GLY A 127 8.46 20.77 -9.30
C GLY A 127 9.70 19.86 -9.37
N TYR A 128 10.35 19.56 -8.23
CA TYR A 128 11.51 18.67 -8.17
C TYR A 128 11.09 17.20 -8.30
N PRO A 129 11.70 16.41 -9.21
CA PRO A 129 11.45 14.98 -9.30
C PRO A 129 11.73 14.24 -8.00
N ILE A 130 10.87 13.27 -7.69
CA ILE A 130 11.10 12.25 -6.66
C ILE A 130 11.18 10.91 -7.37
N ASN A 131 12.38 10.36 -7.46
CA ASN A 131 12.61 9.03 -8.01
C ASN A 131 12.39 7.99 -6.90
N VAL A 132 11.38 7.13 -7.07
CA VAL A 132 11.01 6.10 -6.09
C VAL A 132 11.28 4.73 -6.70
N LYS A 133 12.06 3.91 -6.00
CA LYS A 133 12.29 2.50 -6.38
C LYS A 133 11.40 1.60 -5.54
N LEU A 134 10.56 0.82 -6.21
CA LEU A 134 9.70 -0.18 -5.60
C LEU A 134 10.35 -1.58 -5.71
N ASP A 135 10.39 -2.31 -4.62
CA ASP A 135 10.94 -3.68 -4.55
C ASP A 135 9.86 -4.73 -4.86
N ILE A 136 9.23 -4.63 -6.03
CA ILE A 136 8.18 -5.57 -6.48
C ILE A 136 8.70 -7.01 -6.47
N ASP A 137 9.94 -7.22 -6.93
CA ASP A 137 10.57 -8.54 -7.00
C ASP A 137 10.77 -9.17 -5.63
N LEU A 138 11.10 -8.38 -4.60
CA LEU A 138 11.28 -8.90 -3.24
C LEU A 138 9.97 -9.46 -2.70
N PHE A 139 8.87 -8.71 -2.85
CA PHE A 139 7.56 -9.14 -2.35
C PHE A 139 6.86 -10.15 -3.25
N THR A 140 7.33 -10.32 -4.49
CA THR A 140 6.95 -11.42 -5.39
C THR A 140 7.71 -12.70 -5.05
N LYS A 141 9.03 -12.60 -4.77
CA LYS A 141 9.86 -13.73 -4.33
C LYS A 141 9.41 -14.28 -2.98
N TYR A 142 9.05 -13.39 -2.05
CA TYR A 142 8.55 -13.73 -0.72
C TYR A 142 7.05 -13.42 -0.62
N ALA A 143 6.26 -14.08 -1.48
CA ALA A 143 4.83 -13.82 -1.66
C ALA A 143 3.97 -14.26 -0.47
N THR A 144 4.47 -15.13 0.41
CA THR A 144 3.78 -15.55 1.64
C THR A 144 4.46 -14.93 2.88
N ARG A 145 3.73 -14.74 3.98
CA ARG A 145 4.28 -14.23 5.24
C ARG A 145 5.35 -15.17 5.78
N ASP A 146 5.17 -16.49 5.69
CA ASP A 146 6.16 -17.46 6.17
C ASP A 146 7.45 -17.37 5.37
N SER A 147 7.36 -17.25 4.03
CA SER A 147 8.54 -17.12 3.17
C SER A 147 9.34 -15.85 3.50
N LEU A 148 8.66 -14.73 3.77
CA LEU A 148 9.27 -13.47 4.16
C LEU A 148 9.91 -13.55 5.55
N SER A 149 9.18 -14.13 6.51
CA SER A 149 9.64 -14.32 7.89
C SER A 149 10.88 -15.20 7.93
N ARG A 150 10.87 -16.31 7.18
CA ARG A 150 12.01 -17.22 7.05
C ARG A 150 13.22 -16.50 6.47
N ALA A 151 13.06 -15.74 5.39
CA ALA A 151 14.14 -14.95 4.81
C ALA A 151 14.74 -13.97 5.83
N TYR A 152 13.90 -13.24 6.57
CA TYR A 152 14.37 -12.33 7.62
C TYR A 152 15.17 -13.06 8.72
N SER A 153 14.71 -14.23 9.14
CA SER A 153 15.34 -14.99 10.22
C SER A 153 16.65 -15.65 9.79
N THR A 154 16.68 -16.28 8.62
CA THR A 154 17.76 -17.22 8.23
C THR A 154 18.73 -16.70 7.18
N ASP A 155 18.39 -15.64 6.43
CA ASP A 155 19.24 -15.09 5.36
C ASP A 155 19.90 -13.78 5.81
N ASP A 156 21.21 -13.83 6.07
CA ASP A 156 21.98 -12.67 6.50
C ASP A 156 22.03 -11.56 5.44
N ALA A 157 22.10 -11.91 4.16
CA ALA A 157 22.11 -10.93 3.09
C ALA A 157 20.76 -10.24 2.99
N PHE A 158 19.65 -10.99 3.13
CA PHE A 158 18.31 -10.42 3.21
C PHE A 158 18.19 -9.45 4.40
N PHE A 159 18.60 -9.88 5.59
CA PHE A 159 18.50 -9.07 6.80
C PHE A 159 19.36 -7.81 6.73
N ASN A 160 20.61 -7.90 6.31
CA ASN A 160 21.51 -6.75 6.22
C ASN A 160 21.00 -5.71 5.23
N ARG A 161 20.37 -6.16 4.12
CA ARG A 161 19.83 -5.26 3.10
C ARG A 161 18.47 -4.67 3.45
N ASN A 162 17.59 -5.43 4.10
CA ASN A 162 16.17 -5.07 4.24
C ASN A 162 15.71 -4.90 5.69
N GLY A 163 16.48 -5.36 6.67
CA GLY A 163 16.05 -5.47 8.07
C GLY A 163 15.62 -4.14 8.69
N SER A 164 16.19 -3.02 8.25
CA SER A 164 15.84 -1.66 8.70
C SER A 164 14.47 -1.17 8.21
N ARG A 165 13.89 -1.79 7.17
CA ARG A 165 12.58 -1.41 6.60
C ARG A 165 11.40 -1.88 7.43
N PHE A 166 11.61 -2.88 8.29
CA PHE A 166 10.56 -3.46 9.10
C PHE A 166 10.38 -2.68 10.40
N LEU A 167 9.17 -2.18 10.63
CA LEU A 167 8.84 -1.41 11.82
C LEU A 167 8.92 -2.32 13.05
N LYS A 168 9.68 -1.88 14.05
CA LYS A 168 9.81 -2.56 15.33
C LYS A 168 8.82 -1.96 16.32
N SER A 169 8.22 -2.80 17.17
CA SER A 169 7.54 -2.28 18.35
C SER A 169 8.58 -1.68 19.31
N GLU A 170 8.20 -0.66 20.08
CA GLU A 170 9.09 -0.03 21.08
C GLU A 170 9.61 -1.04 22.12
N LYS A 171 8.90 -2.16 22.31
CA LYS A 171 9.25 -3.25 23.23
C LYS A 171 10.07 -4.37 22.58
N ALA A 172 10.46 -4.24 21.31
CA ALA A 172 11.23 -5.27 20.63
C ALA A 172 12.61 -5.42 21.28
N LEU A 173 12.89 -6.60 21.83
CA LEU A 173 14.24 -6.96 22.29
C LEU A 173 15.23 -6.81 21.14
N GLN A 174 16.46 -6.38 21.44
CA GLN A 174 17.49 -6.29 20.42
C GLN A 174 17.71 -7.66 19.78
N PRO A 175 17.72 -7.75 18.44
CA PRO A 175 17.87 -9.02 17.75
C PRO A 175 19.24 -9.64 18.07
N GLN A 176 19.24 -10.87 18.58
CA GLN A 176 20.47 -11.66 18.70
C GLN A 176 20.78 -12.35 17.35
N PRO A 177 22.04 -12.37 16.90
CA PRO A 177 22.46 -13.14 15.73
C PRO A 177 22.01 -14.61 15.84
N GLY A 178 21.42 -15.15 14.77
CA GLY A 178 20.90 -16.53 14.73
C GLY A 178 19.56 -16.77 15.45
N LYS A 179 18.98 -15.76 16.12
CA LYS A 179 17.65 -15.81 16.76
C LYS A 179 16.74 -14.66 16.30
N ARG A 180 16.96 -14.15 15.08
CA ARG A 180 16.18 -13.05 14.54
C ARG A 180 14.74 -13.51 14.28
N GLN A 181 13.79 -12.71 14.72
CA GLN A 181 12.39 -12.82 14.34
C GLN A 181 11.99 -11.53 13.64
N ILE A 182 11.24 -11.64 12.54
CA ILE A 182 10.68 -10.48 11.87
C ILE A 182 9.78 -9.74 12.86
N PRO A 183 9.92 -8.42 13.03
CA PRO A 183 9.13 -7.70 14.00
C PRO A 183 7.67 -7.65 13.56
N GLU A 184 6.78 -7.78 14.55
CA GLU A 184 5.35 -7.68 14.35
C GLU A 184 4.76 -6.63 15.31
N VAL A 185 3.77 -5.91 14.81
CA VAL A 185 3.00 -4.93 15.56
C VAL A 185 1.53 -5.30 15.42
N ASN A 186 0.90 -5.70 16.53
CA ASN A 186 -0.52 -6.08 16.57
C ASN A 186 -0.93 -7.14 15.52
N GLY A 187 -0.07 -8.13 15.27
CA GLY A 187 -0.32 -9.22 14.31
C GLY A 187 0.02 -8.90 12.84
N TYR A 188 0.57 -7.71 12.59
CA TYR A 188 1.05 -7.29 11.28
C TYR A 188 2.56 -7.20 11.23
N ILE A 189 3.15 -7.67 10.14
CA ILE A 189 4.46 -7.20 9.71
C ILE A 189 4.24 -5.87 8.99
N VAL A 190 4.81 -4.79 9.53
CA VAL A 190 4.69 -3.44 8.98
C VAL A 190 6.01 -3.07 8.31
N THR A 191 5.97 -2.73 7.02
CA THR A 191 7.14 -2.41 6.19
C THR A 191 6.76 -1.46 5.06
N SER A 192 7.67 -1.20 4.12
CA SER A 192 7.37 -0.47 2.89
C SER A 192 7.82 -1.24 1.67
N ILE A 193 7.05 -1.17 0.58
CA ILE A 193 7.46 -1.68 -0.74
C ILE A 193 8.55 -0.82 -1.39
N VAL A 194 8.75 0.41 -0.89
CA VAL A 194 9.82 1.30 -1.34
C VAL A 194 11.16 0.84 -0.79
N SER A 195 12.17 0.73 -1.66
CA SER A 195 13.56 0.46 -1.27
C SER A 195 14.46 1.68 -1.30
N GLU A 196 14.12 2.66 -2.12
CA GLU A 196 14.93 3.85 -2.30
C GLU A 196 14.08 5.04 -2.74
N ILE A 197 14.42 6.21 -2.22
CA ILE A 197 13.86 7.50 -2.63
C ILE A 197 15.04 8.42 -2.91
N GLN A 198 15.01 9.13 -4.04
CA GLN A 198 15.98 10.16 -4.39
C GLN A 198 15.25 11.42 -4.85
N THR A 199 15.73 12.59 -4.43
CA THR A 199 15.25 13.88 -4.91
C THR A 199 16.34 14.94 -4.73
N ASP A 200 16.38 15.91 -5.65
CA ASP A 200 17.25 17.09 -5.56
C ASP A 200 16.58 18.26 -4.83
N HIS A 201 15.40 18.03 -4.23
CA HIS A 201 14.68 19.07 -3.50
C HIS A 201 15.52 19.59 -2.32
N PRO A 202 15.88 20.89 -2.28
CA PRO A 202 16.93 21.41 -1.39
C PRO A 202 16.60 21.38 0.11
N LYS A 203 15.32 21.20 0.45
CA LYS A 203 14.82 21.21 1.83
C LYS A 203 14.13 19.90 2.25
N ALA A 204 14.04 18.92 1.34
CA ALA A 204 13.33 17.68 1.64
C ALA A 204 14.27 16.75 2.42
N VAL A 205 13.77 16.19 3.51
CA VAL A 205 14.52 15.20 4.32
C VAL A 205 13.91 13.83 4.08
N ILE A 206 14.73 12.88 3.65
CA ILE A 206 14.32 11.49 3.41
C ILE A 206 14.70 10.64 4.63
N SER A 207 13.74 9.86 5.12
CA SER A 207 13.97 8.83 6.13
C SER A 207 13.17 7.57 5.77
N GLY A 208 13.87 6.53 5.31
CA GLY A 208 13.22 5.31 4.81
C GLY A 208 12.29 5.61 3.64
N ASN A 209 11.00 5.31 3.80
CA ASN A 209 9.96 5.57 2.81
C ASN A 209 9.20 6.89 3.03
N VAL A 210 9.73 7.79 3.87
CA VAL A 210 9.09 9.04 4.26
C VAL A 210 9.91 10.23 3.79
N ILE A 211 9.25 11.19 3.15
CA ILE A 211 9.81 12.50 2.82
C ILE A 211 9.16 13.53 3.75
N THR A 212 9.98 14.33 4.42
CA THR A 212 9.52 15.43 5.27
C THR A 212 9.94 16.75 4.66
N LEU A 213 9.01 17.70 4.58
CA LEU A 213 9.29 19.06 4.13
C LEU A 213 8.55 20.07 5.01
N ASP A 214 9.30 20.99 5.60
CA ASP A 214 8.75 22.08 6.39
C ASP A 214 7.79 22.94 5.55
N GLY A 215 6.63 23.25 6.13
CA GLY A 215 5.56 23.97 5.43
C GLY A 215 4.79 23.12 4.40
N PHE A 216 5.04 21.82 4.29
CA PHE A 216 4.20 20.89 3.53
C PHE A 216 3.68 19.75 4.43
N GLY A 217 4.58 19.06 5.13
CA GLY A 217 4.26 17.91 5.99
C GLY A 217 5.08 16.67 5.65
N ARG A 218 4.48 15.49 5.85
CA ARG A 218 5.12 14.19 5.60
C ARG A 218 4.42 13.45 4.47
N ILE A 219 5.23 12.88 3.58
CA ILE A 219 4.81 12.05 2.45
C ILE A 219 5.31 10.63 2.74
N PHE A 220 4.39 9.70 2.95
CA PHE A 220 4.68 8.28 3.15
C PHE A 220 4.42 7.54 1.84
N LEU A 221 5.39 6.74 1.40
CA LEU A 221 5.31 6.01 0.13
C LEU A 221 5.29 4.50 0.37
N GLY A 222 4.37 3.81 -0.29
CA GLY A 222 4.30 2.36 -0.36
C GLY A 222 4.24 1.65 0.99
N GLU A 223 3.44 2.14 1.94
CA GLU A 223 3.26 1.49 3.24
C GLU A 223 2.57 0.13 3.07
N LEU A 224 3.17 -0.92 3.61
CA LEU A 224 2.75 -2.30 3.43
C LEU A 224 2.51 -2.97 4.78
N LEU A 225 1.26 -3.43 4.99
CA LEU A 225 0.85 -4.21 6.14
C LEU A 225 0.60 -5.64 5.70
N ILE A 226 1.27 -6.60 6.31
CA ILE A 226 1.15 -8.02 5.99
C ILE A 226 0.56 -8.74 7.21
N ALA A 227 -0.69 -9.19 7.08
CA ALA A 227 -1.36 -10.06 8.04
C ALA A 227 -1.07 -11.54 7.74
N SER A 228 -1.67 -12.45 8.51
CA SER A 228 -1.57 -13.89 8.26
C SER A 228 -2.14 -14.33 6.91
N VAL A 229 -3.21 -13.69 6.45
CA VAL A 229 -3.91 -14.08 5.22
C VAL A 229 -4.24 -12.90 4.31
N SER A 230 -3.83 -11.68 4.61
CA SER A 230 -4.08 -10.52 3.75
C SER A 230 -2.88 -9.58 3.72
N ARG A 231 -2.81 -8.75 2.67
CA ARG A 231 -1.90 -7.61 2.59
C ARG A 231 -2.70 -6.36 2.28
N ARG A 232 -2.31 -5.25 2.90
CA ARG A 232 -2.79 -3.91 2.59
C ARG A 232 -1.63 -3.04 2.16
N LEU A 233 -1.80 -2.32 1.06
CA LEU A 233 -0.83 -1.37 0.52
C LEU A 233 -1.49 0.00 0.43
N THR A 234 -0.85 1.00 1.00
CA THR A 234 -1.16 2.41 0.75
C THR A 234 0.01 3.00 -0.03
N LEU A 235 -0.18 3.27 -1.32
CA LEU A 235 0.94 3.68 -2.18
C LEU A 235 1.42 5.11 -1.88
N LEU A 236 0.49 6.00 -1.55
CA LEU A 236 0.78 7.36 -1.11
C LEU A 236 -0.13 7.72 0.08
N ARG A 237 0.47 8.12 1.20
CA ARG A 237 -0.24 8.74 2.31
C ARG A 237 0.42 10.05 2.67
N LEU A 238 -0.36 11.08 2.93
CA LEU A 238 0.11 12.39 3.36
C LEU A 238 -0.37 12.66 4.78
N ALA A 239 0.50 13.24 5.59
CA ALA A 239 0.14 13.96 6.79
C ALA A 239 0.60 15.42 6.58
N LEU A 240 -0.32 16.23 6.08
CA LEU A 240 -0.09 17.63 5.74
C LEU A 240 0.08 18.49 7.00
N GLY A 241 0.93 19.52 6.88
CA GLY A 241 1.35 20.40 7.97
C GLY A 241 0.64 21.76 7.97
N SER A 242 1.40 22.85 7.93
CA SER A 242 0.87 24.23 7.89
C SER A 242 1.23 24.86 6.54
N PRO A 243 0.36 25.67 5.90
CA PRO A 243 -0.93 26.17 6.41
C PRO A 243 -2.11 25.21 6.20
N ILE A 244 -1.99 24.22 5.30
CA ILE A 244 -3.01 23.20 5.06
C ILE A 244 -2.65 21.96 5.87
N ALA A 245 -3.45 21.67 6.88
CA ALA A 245 -3.27 20.50 7.76
C ALA A 245 -4.32 19.45 7.42
N GLY A 246 -3.95 18.18 7.45
CA GLY A 246 -4.87 17.09 7.14
C GLY A 246 -4.18 15.80 6.77
N ASP A 247 -4.98 14.77 6.52
CA ASP A 247 -4.52 13.46 6.10
C ASP A 247 -5.14 13.10 4.75
N LEU A 248 -4.35 12.44 3.90
CA LEU A 248 -4.78 12.00 2.58
C LEU A 248 -4.19 10.62 2.27
N ALA A 249 -4.98 9.76 1.64
CA ALA A 249 -4.52 8.48 1.13
C ALA A 249 -4.89 8.34 -0.35
N CYS A 250 -3.95 7.85 -1.14
CA CYS A 250 -4.14 7.53 -2.55
C CYS A 250 -3.66 6.12 -2.87
N ALA A 251 -4.40 5.45 -3.75
CA ALA A 251 -4.14 4.10 -4.21
C ALA A 251 -3.92 3.14 -3.03
N ASP A 252 -4.98 2.97 -2.24
CA ASP A 252 -5.03 2.07 -1.10
C ASP A 252 -5.79 0.80 -1.47
N ILE A 253 -5.17 -0.37 -1.27
CA ILE A 253 -5.73 -1.67 -1.67
C ILE A 253 -5.52 -2.73 -0.58
N GLU A 254 -6.45 -3.67 -0.49
CA GLU A 254 -6.35 -4.89 0.32
C GLU A 254 -6.91 -6.08 -0.48
N THR A 255 -6.31 -7.26 -0.35
CA THR A 255 -6.77 -8.46 -1.07
C THR A 255 -6.75 -9.74 -0.21
N ASN A 256 -7.25 -10.82 -0.81
CA ASN A 256 -7.40 -12.19 -0.33
C ASN A 256 -8.79 -12.55 0.24
N GLY A 257 -8.87 -12.92 1.52
CA GLY A 257 -10.04 -13.59 2.09
C GLY A 257 -9.65 -14.67 3.10
N SER A 258 -10.62 -15.45 3.55
CA SER A 258 -10.40 -16.51 4.53
C SER A 258 -11.37 -17.67 4.34
N VAL A 259 -10.91 -18.89 4.63
CA VAL A 259 -11.79 -20.04 4.80
C VAL A 259 -12.45 -19.96 6.18
N ILE A 260 -13.76 -20.22 6.24
CA ILE A 260 -14.51 -20.41 7.49
C ILE A 260 -15.11 -21.82 7.54
N TYR A 261 -15.27 -22.34 8.75
CA TYR A 261 -15.81 -23.67 9.05
C TYR A 261 -17.21 -23.57 9.66
#